data_AF-A0A966UW40-F1
#
_entry.id   AF-A0A966UW40-F1
#
_cell.length_a   1.000
_cell.length_b   1.000
_cell.length_c   1.000
_cell.angle_alpha   90.00
_cell.angle_beta   90.00
_cell.angle_gamma   90.00
#
_symmetry.space_group_name_H-M   'P 1'
#
loop_
_entity.id
_entity.type
_entity.pdbx_description
1 polymer ?
#
loop_
_entity_poly.entity_id
_entity_poly.type
_entity_poly.pdbx_seq_one_letter_code
_entity_poly.pdbx_strand_id
1 'polypeptide(L)'
;MARIKHRRGRHFMDENGRLFWINGPEEHCYLSEQRQWRCGLSFEDVLDWKQCAPSGLVSQRFGSLRAACEAYEHRQITWYQDLYLRRMGEQMAAHRSDPDYKPTAMQEAEARGARPRIQPWRLPDPAGPVCGLPPRAMAAVPAAQAGPEAMGQEVTHARRRRRSLAGPQKGTPLLSPPVR
;
A
#
# COMPACT_ATOMS: atom_id res chain seq x y z
N MET A 1 -31.77 -2.96 6.24
CA MET A 1 -31.82 -3.06 4.76
C MET A 1 -30.42 -2.73 4.29
N ALA A 2 -29.80 -3.51 3.41
CA ALA A 2 -28.44 -3.18 2.96
C ALA A 2 -28.48 -1.88 2.15
N ARG A 3 -27.87 -0.81 2.66
CA ARG A 3 -27.87 0.52 2.01
C ARG A 3 -26.51 0.85 1.43
N ILE A 4 -26.50 1.54 0.29
CA ILE A 4 -25.28 2.08 -0.28
C ILE A 4 -24.84 3.27 0.58
N LYS A 5 -23.66 3.17 1.20
CA LYS A 5 -23.12 4.21 2.09
C LYS A 5 -22.21 5.19 1.36
N HIS A 6 -21.36 4.67 0.48
CA HIS A 6 -20.43 5.45 -0.33
C HIS A 6 -20.51 5.02 -1.78
N ARG A 7 -20.39 5.96 -2.73
CA ARG A 7 -20.41 5.68 -4.16
C ARG A 7 -19.53 6.67 -4.93
N ARG A 8 -18.68 6.14 -5.83
CA ARG A 8 -17.85 6.92 -6.76
C ARG A 8 -17.91 6.28 -8.14
N GLY A 9 -18.62 6.92 -9.05
CA GLY A 9 -18.87 6.38 -10.39
C GLY A 9 -19.53 5.00 -10.31
N ARG A 10 -18.81 3.97 -10.76
CA ARG A 10 -19.29 2.57 -10.82
C ARG A 10 -18.91 1.72 -9.61
N HIS A 11 -18.26 2.30 -8.61
CA HIS A 11 -17.91 1.62 -7.37
C HIS A 11 -18.82 2.11 -6.26
N PHE A 12 -19.23 1.18 -5.38
CA PHE A 12 -19.94 1.55 -4.16
C PHE A 12 -19.61 0.61 -3.01
N MET A 13 -19.74 1.13 -1.79
CA MET A 13 -19.57 0.39 -0.54
C MET A 13 -20.85 0.47 0.28
N ASP A 14 -21.28 -0.67 0.80
CA ASP A 14 -22.48 -0.76 1.64
C ASP A 14 -22.20 -0.36 3.10
N GLU A 15 -23.26 -0.31 3.91
CA GLU A 15 -23.19 -0.06 5.35
C GLU A 15 -22.33 -1.06 6.14
N ASN A 16 -22.13 -2.27 5.61
CA ASN A 16 -21.32 -3.33 6.21
C ASN A 16 -19.86 -3.30 5.75
N GLY A 17 -19.48 -2.33 4.90
CA GLY A 17 -18.13 -2.22 4.34
C GLY A 17 -17.85 -3.17 3.18
N ARG A 18 -18.86 -3.82 2.61
CA ARG A 18 -18.71 -4.64 1.39
C ARG A 18 -18.60 -3.74 0.18
N LEU A 19 -17.61 -3.99 -0.65
CA LEU A 19 -17.32 -3.21 -1.85
C LEU A 19 -17.90 -3.92 -3.08
N PHE A 20 -18.47 -3.15 -3.99
CA PHE A 20 -19.03 -3.65 -5.25
C PHE A 20 -18.60 -2.78 -6.41
N TRP A 21 -18.50 -3.41 -7.58
CA TRP A 21 -18.26 -2.76 -8.86
C TRP A 21 -19.37 -3.14 -9.84
N ILE A 22 -19.98 -2.11 -10.46
CA ILE A 22 -20.89 -2.22 -11.60
C ILE A 22 -20.09 -2.39 -12.91
N ASN A 23 -20.12 -3.59 -13.48
CA ASN A 23 -19.43 -3.97 -14.71
C ASN A 23 -20.34 -3.84 -15.94
N GLY A 24 -19.73 -3.84 -17.12
CA GLY A 24 -20.44 -3.89 -18.41
C GLY A 24 -20.95 -2.52 -18.91
N PRO A 25 -21.64 -2.49 -20.06
CA PRO A 25 -22.30 -1.29 -20.59
C PRO A 25 -23.41 -0.78 -19.67
N GLU A 26 -23.82 0.48 -19.80
CA GLU A 26 -24.85 1.07 -18.92
C GLU A 26 -26.19 0.34 -19.00
N GLU A 27 -26.62 0.00 -20.23
CA GLU A 27 -27.88 -0.70 -20.54
C GLU A 27 -27.80 -2.23 -20.32
N HIS A 28 -26.63 -2.75 -19.94
CA HIS A 28 -26.41 -4.18 -19.79
C HIS A 28 -25.35 -4.47 -18.72
N CYS A 29 -25.56 -3.88 -17.54
CA CYS A 29 -24.60 -3.94 -16.46
C CYS A 29 -24.90 -5.09 -15.48
N TYR A 30 -23.92 -5.42 -14.65
CA TYR A 30 -24.07 -6.36 -13.55
C TYR A 30 -23.14 -5.97 -12.40
N LEU A 31 -23.47 -6.41 -11.20
CA LEU A 31 -22.68 -6.17 -9.99
C LEU A 31 -21.69 -7.30 -9.79
N SER A 32 -20.49 -6.95 -9.34
CA SER A 32 -19.50 -7.88 -8.82
C SER A 32 -19.07 -7.44 -7.44
N GLU A 33 -18.98 -8.37 -6.50
CA GLU A 33 -18.39 -8.09 -5.21
C GLU A 33 -16.86 -8.04 -5.33
N GLN A 34 -16.30 -7.03 -4.67
CA GLN A 34 -14.87 -6.79 -4.56
C GLN A 34 -14.46 -7.04 -3.11
N ARG A 35 -13.59 -8.03 -2.90
CA ARG A 35 -13.01 -8.32 -1.59
C ARG A 35 -11.88 -7.35 -1.31
N GLN A 36 -12.02 -6.60 -0.22
CA GLN A 36 -10.94 -5.75 0.26
C GLN A 36 -9.75 -6.59 0.72
N TRP A 37 -8.56 -6.13 0.37
CA TRP A 37 -7.30 -6.78 0.70
C TRP A 37 -6.79 -6.47 2.11
N ARG A 38 -7.23 -5.35 2.67
CA ARG A 38 -6.85 -4.83 3.98
C ARG A 38 -8.08 -4.27 4.66
N CYS A 39 -8.17 -4.46 5.96
CA CYS A 39 -9.17 -3.81 6.80
C CYS A 39 -8.72 -2.39 7.17
N GLY A 40 -9.69 -1.56 7.58
CA GLY A 40 -9.42 -0.22 8.11
C GLY A 40 -9.11 0.85 7.07
N LEU A 41 -9.18 0.53 5.77
CA LEU A 41 -9.06 1.53 4.71
C LEU A 41 -10.39 2.25 4.48
N SER A 42 -10.33 3.55 4.18
CA SER A 42 -11.49 4.29 3.72
C SER A 42 -11.90 3.85 2.32
N PHE A 43 -13.15 4.11 1.93
CA PHE A 43 -13.62 3.82 0.57
C PHE A 43 -12.73 4.46 -0.50
N GLU A 44 -12.32 5.71 -0.32
CA GLU A 44 -11.43 6.40 -1.25
C GLU A 44 -10.04 5.77 -1.29
N ASP A 45 -9.48 5.38 -0.14
CA ASP A 45 -8.18 4.69 -0.12
C ASP A 45 -8.25 3.36 -0.87
N VAL A 46 -9.32 2.59 -0.71
CA VAL A 46 -9.44 1.31 -1.43
C VAL A 46 -9.43 1.54 -2.95
N LEU A 47 -10.10 2.57 -3.44
CA LEU A 47 -10.16 2.86 -4.86
C LEU A 47 -8.86 3.45 -5.41
N ASP A 48 -8.29 4.45 -4.72
CA ASP A 48 -7.05 5.11 -5.15
C ASP A 48 -5.88 4.12 -5.17
N TRP A 49 -5.79 3.27 -4.15
CA TRP A 49 -4.72 2.30 -4.00
C TRP A 49 -5.03 0.94 -4.63
N LYS A 50 -6.19 0.79 -5.29
CA LYS A 50 -6.73 -0.47 -5.84
C LYS A 50 -6.57 -1.66 -4.88
N GLN A 51 -6.95 -1.48 -3.62
CA GLN A 51 -6.79 -2.48 -2.55
C GLN A 51 -7.94 -3.49 -2.49
N CYS A 52 -8.35 -4.00 -3.65
CA CYS A 52 -9.42 -4.98 -3.74
C CYS A 52 -9.23 -5.93 -4.93
N ALA A 53 -9.86 -7.09 -4.86
CA ALA A 53 -9.93 -8.06 -5.95
C ALA A 53 -11.34 -8.64 -6.06
N PRO A 54 -11.76 -9.13 -7.24
CA PRO A 54 -13.06 -9.77 -7.39
C PRO A 54 -13.16 -11.00 -6.47
N SER A 55 -14.29 -11.16 -5.78
CA SER A 55 -14.54 -12.37 -4.98
C SER A 55 -15.08 -13.54 -5.82
N GLY A 56 -15.52 -13.24 -7.05
CA GLY A 56 -16.27 -14.12 -7.92
C GLY A 56 -17.77 -14.13 -7.65
N LEU A 57 -18.28 -13.36 -6.68
CA LEU A 57 -19.72 -13.20 -6.51
C LEU A 57 -20.24 -12.13 -7.49
N VAL A 58 -21.19 -12.50 -8.34
CA VAL A 58 -21.77 -11.63 -9.36
C VAL A 58 -23.29 -11.67 -9.33
N SER A 59 -23.96 -10.60 -9.75
CA SER A 59 -25.42 -10.53 -9.82
C SER A 59 -25.97 -11.00 -11.17
N GLN A 60 -27.30 -11.06 -11.28
CA GLN A 60 -27.97 -10.98 -12.57
C GLN A 60 -27.64 -9.66 -13.31
N ARG A 61 -28.02 -9.58 -14.59
CA ARG A 61 -27.88 -8.36 -15.40
C ARG A 61 -29.03 -7.39 -15.14
N PHE A 62 -28.74 -6.10 -15.31
CA PHE A 62 -29.68 -5.00 -15.18
C PHE A 62 -29.68 -4.13 -16.43
N GLY A 63 -30.85 -3.59 -16.77
CA GLY A 63 -31.02 -2.69 -17.91
C GLY A 63 -30.53 -1.26 -17.66
N SER A 64 -30.07 -0.92 -16.46
CA SER A 64 -29.43 0.37 -16.19
C SER A 64 -28.61 0.35 -14.90
N LEU A 65 -27.68 1.30 -14.75
CA LEU A 65 -26.95 1.51 -13.50
C LEU A 65 -27.89 1.80 -12.32
N ARG A 66 -28.98 2.55 -12.57
CA ARG A 66 -29.97 2.90 -11.55
C ARG A 66 -30.70 1.65 -11.06
N ALA A 67 -31.18 0.82 -12.00
CA ALA A 67 -31.85 -0.43 -11.68
C ALA A 67 -30.96 -1.38 -10.86
N ALA A 68 -29.66 -1.43 -11.17
CA ALA A 68 -28.70 -2.24 -10.40
C ALA A 68 -28.57 -1.75 -8.95
N CYS A 69 -28.51 -0.43 -8.74
CA CYS A 69 -28.40 0.16 -7.40
C CYS A 69 -29.71 -0.02 -6.60
N GLU A 70 -30.86 0.24 -7.21
CA GLU A 70 -32.17 0.03 -6.59
C GLU A 70 -32.35 -1.45 -6.18
N ALA A 71 -32.04 -2.39 -7.08
CA ALA A 71 -32.11 -3.81 -6.78
C ALA A 71 -31.21 -4.20 -5.60
N TYR A 72 -30.03 -3.58 -5.47
CA TYR A 72 -29.14 -3.79 -4.33
C TYR A 72 -29.81 -3.34 -3.01
N GLU A 73 -30.29 -2.10 -2.97
CA GLU A 73 -30.87 -1.51 -1.76
C GLU A 73 -32.18 -2.19 -1.32
N HIS A 74 -32.93 -2.72 -2.29
CA HIS A 74 -34.15 -3.47 -2.05
C HIS A 74 -33.92 -4.98 -1.84
N ARG A 75 -32.67 -5.47 -1.84
CA ARG A 75 -32.31 -6.89 -1.69
C ARG A 75 -32.95 -7.80 -2.75
N GLN A 76 -33.06 -7.31 -3.97
CA GLN A 76 -33.62 -8.02 -5.12
C GLN A 76 -32.54 -8.61 -6.04
N ILE A 77 -31.36 -8.88 -5.49
CA ILE A 77 -30.24 -9.46 -6.23
C ILE A 77 -30.23 -10.97 -6.06
N THR A 78 -30.14 -11.67 -7.19
CA THR A 78 -29.75 -13.06 -7.24
C THR A 78 -28.24 -13.13 -7.46
N TRP A 79 -27.54 -13.75 -6.52
CA TRP A 79 -26.09 -13.89 -6.60
C TRP A 79 -25.69 -15.22 -7.22
N TYR A 80 -24.67 -15.17 -8.07
CA TYR A 80 -24.05 -16.30 -8.74
C TYR A 80 -22.56 -16.33 -8.43
N GLN A 81 -21.97 -17.52 -8.52
CA GLN A 81 -20.54 -17.71 -8.39
C GLN A 81 -19.90 -17.82 -9.77
N ASP A 82 -19.12 -16.81 -10.15
CA ASP A 82 -18.22 -16.84 -11.29
C ASP A 82 -16.86 -17.41 -10.86
N LEU A 83 -16.54 -18.61 -11.38
CA LEU A 83 -15.30 -19.31 -11.05
C LEU A 83 -14.06 -18.66 -11.69
N TYR A 84 -14.23 -18.01 -12.84
CA TYR A 84 -13.14 -17.31 -13.51
C TYR A 84 -12.74 -16.06 -12.71
N LEU A 85 -13.71 -15.23 -12.34
CA LEU A 85 -13.46 -14.04 -11.53
C LEU A 85 -12.94 -14.39 -10.14
N ARG A 86 -13.42 -15.48 -9.54
CA ARG A 86 -12.86 -15.99 -8.28
C ARG A 86 -11.38 -16.33 -8.42
N ARG A 87 -11.02 -17.14 -9.42
CA ARG A 87 -9.63 -17.54 -9.67
C ARG A 87 -8.74 -16.33 -9.98
N MET A 88 -9.23 -15.39 -10.78
CA MET A 88 -8.53 -14.14 -11.06
C MET A 88 -8.28 -13.36 -9.77
N GLY A 89 -9.28 -13.23 -8.91
CA GLY A 89 -9.13 -12.52 -7.63
C GLY A 89 -8.11 -13.17 -6.69
N GLU A 90 -8.08 -14.51 -6.65
CA GLU A 90 -7.08 -15.28 -5.92
C GLU A 90 -5.65 -15.03 -6.49
N GLN A 91 -5.50 -14.98 -7.82
CA GLN A 91 -4.23 -14.66 -8.46
C GLN A 91 -3.77 -13.21 -8.17
N MET A 92 -4.68 -12.24 -8.23
CA MET A 92 -4.39 -10.85 -7.87
C MET A 92 -3.93 -10.73 -6.42
N ALA A 93 -4.60 -11.46 -5.51
CA ALA A 93 -4.23 -11.50 -4.10
C ALA A 93 -2.86 -12.12 -3.85
N ALA A 94 -2.44 -13.10 -4.65
CA ALA A 94 -1.10 -13.69 -4.60
C ALA A 94 -0.02 -12.75 -5.19
N HIS A 95 -0.32 -12.07 -6.30
CA HIS A 95 0.63 -11.14 -6.91
C HIS A 95 0.90 -9.91 -6.04
N ARG A 96 -0.07 -9.44 -5.24
CA ARG A 96 0.15 -8.29 -4.35
C ARG A 96 1.23 -8.51 -3.28
N SER A 97 1.50 -9.77 -2.91
CA SER A 97 2.53 -10.10 -1.92
C SER A 97 3.94 -10.07 -2.50
N ASP A 98 4.05 -9.86 -3.82
CA ASP A 98 5.32 -9.63 -4.48
C ASP A 98 5.96 -8.34 -3.92
N PRO A 99 7.22 -8.37 -3.45
CA PRO A 99 7.93 -7.19 -2.97
C PRO A 99 8.00 -6.06 -4.01
N ASP A 100 7.95 -6.38 -5.30
CA ASP A 100 8.00 -5.42 -6.39
C ASP A 100 6.61 -4.87 -6.77
N TYR A 101 5.55 -5.34 -6.12
CA TYR A 101 4.20 -4.83 -6.38
C TYR A 101 4.09 -3.36 -5.99
N LYS A 102 3.89 -2.53 -7.02
CA LYS A 102 3.71 -1.09 -6.88
C LYS A 102 2.23 -0.72 -7.01
N PRO A 103 1.59 -0.19 -5.96
CA PRO A 103 0.19 0.21 -6.02
C PRO A 103 -0.09 1.28 -7.08
N THR A 104 -1.31 1.28 -7.63
CA THR A 104 -1.67 2.19 -8.74
C THR A 104 -1.49 3.67 -8.40
N ALA A 105 -1.92 4.14 -7.22
CA ALA A 105 -1.72 5.54 -6.83
C ALA A 105 -0.27 6.02 -6.95
N MET A 106 0.71 5.15 -6.65
CA MET A 106 2.13 5.48 -6.83
C MET A 106 2.51 5.53 -8.31
N GLN A 107 2.06 4.56 -9.11
CA GLN A 107 2.30 4.55 -10.55
C GLN A 107 1.73 5.82 -11.23
N GLU A 108 0.51 6.21 -10.88
CA GLU A 108 -0.15 7.40 -11.42
C GLU A 108 0.47 8.71 -10.94
N ALA A 109 1.00 8.75 -9.72
CA ALA A 109 1.72 9.92 -9.22
C ALA A 109 3.04 10.12 -9.99
N GLU A 110 3.81 9.06 -10.18
CA GLU A 110 5.07 9.11 -10.91
C GLU A 110 4.89 9.44 -12.40
N ALA A 111 3.87 8.86 -13.04
CA ALA A 111 3.54 9.18 -14.43
C ALA A 111 3.20 10.68 -14.62
N ARG A 112 2.71 11.35 -13.57
CA ARG A 112 2.43 12.78 -13.55
C ARG A 112 3.61 13.63 -13.06
N GLY A 113 4.77 13.03 -12.76
CA GLY A 113 5.91 13.72 -12.15
C GLY A 113 5.64 14.24 -10.73
N ALA A 114 4.56 13.79 -10.09
CA ALA A 114 4.20 14.17 -8.74
C ALA A 114 4.93 13.29 -7.72
N ARG A 115 5.13 13.82 -6.50
CA ARG A 115 5.67 13.03 -5.40
C ARG A 115 4.69 11.90 -5.05
N PRO A 116 5.12 10.62 -5.03
CA PRO A 116 4.25 9.53 -4.63
C PRO A 116 3.73 9.74 -3.20
N ARG A 117 2.42 9.59 -3.01
CA ARG A 117 1.84 9.49 -1.66
C ARG A 117 2.42 8.26 -0.97
N ILE A 118 2.54 8.32 0.36
CA ILE A 118 2.90 7.14 1.15
C ILE A 118 1.65 6.27 1.27
N GLN A 119 1.84 4.95 1.14
CA GLN A 119 0.77 3.97 1.33
C GLN A 119 0.21 4.11 2.76
N PRO A 120 -1.11 4.26 2.93
CA PRO A 120 -1.71 4.53 4.25
C PRO A 120 -1.46 3.41 5.27
N TRP A 121 -1.26 2.18 4.80
CA TRP A 121 -0.91 1.03 5.66
C TRP A 121 0.60 0.86 5.94
N ARG A 122 1.46 1.70 5.35
CA ARG A 122 2.92 1.70 5.62
C ARG A 122 3.34 2.77 6.63
N LEU A 123 2.46 3.69 6.96
CA LEU A 123 2.76 4.73 7.92
C LEU A 123 2.75 4.12 9.34
N PRO A 124 3.80 4.31 10.16
CA PRO A 124 3.53 4.58 11.56
C PRO A 124 2.74 5.89 11.63
N ASP A 125 1.88 6.04 12.63
CA ASP A 125 1.15 7.27 12.97
C ASP A 125 1.96 8.53 12.58
N PRO A 126 1.39 9.58 11.98
CA PRO A 126 2.14 10.82 11.68
C PRO A 126 2.82 11.44 12.92
N ALA A 127 2.44 11.01 14.13
CA ALA A 127 3.32 11.03 15.29
C ALA A 127 4.34 9.89 15.21
N GLY A 128 5.38 10.05 14.38
CA GLY A 128 6.63 9.34 14.64
C GLY A 128 7.05 9.54 16.11
N PRO A 129 7.92 8.71 16.70
CA PRO A 129 8.37 8.97 18.07
C PRO A 129 8.87 10.41 18.13
N VAL A 130 8.09 11.26 18.81
CA VAL A 130 8.46 12.64 19.05
C VAL A 130 9.63 12.49 19.99
N CYS A 131 10.85 12.48 19.46
CA CYS A 131 12.01 12.82 20.26
C CYS A 131 11.65 14.21 20.80
N GLY A 132 11.24 14.26 22.07
CA GLY A 132 10.73 15.44 22.78
C GLY A 132 11.79 16.52 22.96
N LEU A 133 12.66 16.68 21.98
CA LEU A 133 13.63 17.74 21.88
C LEU A 133 12.86 18.96 21.36
N PRO A 134 12.71 20.00 22.19
CA PRO A 134 12.12 21.23 21.73
C PRO A 134 12.94 21.79 20.56
N PRO A 135 12.30 22.46 19.59
CA PRO A 135 13.01 23.11 18.50
C PRO A 135 14.05 24.05 19.10
N ARG A 136 15.31 23.88 18.68
CA ARG A 136 16.41 24.77 19.05
C ARG A 136 16.03 26.17 18.60
N ALA A 137 15.56 26.99 19.53
CA ALA A 137 15.30 28.39 19.28
C ALA A 137 16.59 28.98 18.71
N MET A 138 16.55 29.41 17.45
CA MET A 138 17.57 30.29 16.92
C MET A 138 17.39 31.61 17.66
N ALA A 139 18.00 31.71 18.84
CA ALA A 139 18.16 32.96 19.53
C ALA A 139 19.00 33.85 18.62
N ALA A 140 18.37 34.91 18.13
CA ALA A 140 19.03 36.05 17.53
C ALA A 140 20.17 36.47 18.47
N VAL A 141 21.36 36.59 17.91
CA VAL A 141 22.55 37.12 18.56
C VAL A 141 22.31 38.61 18.85
N PRO A 142 22.37 39.09 20.11
CA PRO A 142 22.86 40.43 20.34
C PRO A 142 24.38 40.37 20.44
N ALA A 143 25.04 41.10 19.55
CA ALA A 143 26.45 41.38 19.66
C ALA A 143 26.71 42.15 20.96
N ALA A 144 27.51 41.58 21.87
CA ALA A 144 28.53 42.29 22.64
C ALA A 144 29.19 41.36 23.67
N GLN A 145 30.51 41.50 23.77
CA GLN A 145 31.40 41.11 24.86
C GLN A 145 32.03 39.72 24.78
N ALA A 146 33.28 39.78 24.29
CA ALA A 146 34.30 38.76 24.34
C ALA A 146 34.77 38.50 25.79
N GLY A 147 35.06 37.23 26.07
CA GLY A 147 35.85 36.76 27.20
C GLY A 147 36.26 35.31 26.93
N PRO A 148 37.56 34.98 26.93
CA PRO A 148 38.03 33.63 26.66
C PRO A 148 38.03 32.83 27.97
N GLU A 149 37.45 31.64 27.98
CA GLU A 149 38.00 30.45 28.66
C GLU A 149 36.98 29.29 28.71
N ALA A 150 37.56 28.11 28.54
CA ALA A 150 37.11 26.82 29.07
C ALA A 150 36.00 26.03 28.34
N MET A 151 36.52 25.03 27.62
CA MET A 151 36.03 23.64 27.55
C MET A 151 34.92 23.29 26.56
N GLY A 152 35.36 23.06 25.32
CA GLY A 152 34.73 22.12 24.41
C GLY A 152 34.81 20.70 24.98
N GLN A 153 33.66 20.08 25.22
CA GLN A 153 33.56 18.63 25.31
C GLN A 153 33.51 18.09 23.88
N GLU A 154 34.70 17.75 23.38
CA GLU A 154 34.92 17.00 22.16
C GLU A 154 34.33 15.60 22.34
N VAL A 155 33.18 15.34 21.72
CA VAL A 155 32.57 14.02 21.71
C VAL A 155 33.42 13.14 20.79
N THR A 156 34.36 12.40 21.39
CA THR A 156 35.21 11.46 20.69
C THR A 156 34.36 10.36 20.05
N HIS A 157 34.13 10.44 18.73
CA HIS A 157 33.51 9.35 17.98
C HIS A 157 34.40 8.10 18.06
N ALA A 158 33.85 7.01 18.60
CA ALA A 158 34.52 5.72 18.67
C ALA A 158 34.91 5.25 17.26
N ARG A 159 36.22 5.23 16.99
CA ARG A 159 36.83 4.82 15.72
C ARG A 159 36.58 3.33 15.48
N ARG A 160 35.68 3.01 14.56
CA ARG A 160 35.35 1.63 14.15
C ARG A 160 36.61 0.92 13.65
N ARG A 161 37.14 -0.03 14.43
CA ARG A 161 38.28 -0.88 14.03
C ARG A 161 37.90 -1.69 12.79
N ARG A 162 38.54 -1.42 11.65
CA ARG A 162 38.59 -2.32 10.48
C ARG A 162 39.33 -3.59 10.90
N ARG A 163 38.69 -4.76 10.86
CA ARG A 163 39.40 -6.04 10.85
C ARG A 163 39.90 -6.29 9.43
N SER A 164 41.16 -6.02 9.21
CA SER A 164 41.92 -6.60 8.09
C SER A 164 42.52 -7.91 8.60
N LEU A 165 42.11 -9.05 8.05
CA LEU A 165 42.86 -10.31 8.18
C LEU A 165 43.54 -10.56 6.85
N ALA A 166 44.84 -10.26 6.83
CA ALA A 166 45.79 -10.79 5.87
C ALA A 166 45.90 -12.31 6.09
N GLY A 167 45.93 -13.07 4.99
CA GLY A 167 46.09 -14.54 5.01
C GLY A 167 47.52 -15.00 5.30
N PRO A 168 47.77 -16.30 5.19
CA PRO A 168 49.01 -16.78 4.61
C PRO A 168 48.78 -17.79 3.48
N GLN A 169 49.74 -17.79 2.54
CA GLN A 169 49.83 -18.63 1.36
C GLN A 169 50.29 -20.08 1.65
N LYS A 170 50.05 -20.93 0.65
CA LYS A 170 50.85 -22.08 0.13
C LYS A 170 50.30 -23.49 0.37
N GLY A 171 50.14 -24.22 -0.75
CA GLY A 171 50.12 -25.68 -0.79
C GLY A 171 49.29 -26.30 -1.92
N THR A 172 49.74 -26.22 -3.17
CA THR A 172 49.41 -27.24 -4.21
C THR A 172 50.24 -28.51 -3.92
N PRO A 173 49.77 -29.75 -4.23
CA PRO A 173 49.68 -30.19 -5.63
C PRO A 173 48.55 -31.19 -6.00
N LEU A 174 48.21 -31.16 -7.30
CA LEU A 174 47.88 -32.24 -8.26
C LEU A 174 47.21 -33.56 -7.77
N LEU A 175 46.02 -33.87 -8.31
CA LEU A 175 45.78 -34.98 -9.26
C LEU A 175 44.26 -35.14 -9.58
N SER A 176 43.93 -35.01 -10.86
CA SER A 176 42.67 -35.38 -11.53
C SER A 176 42.71 -36.89 -11.93
N PRO A 177 41.69 -37.49 -12.61
CA PRO A 177 40.21 -37.44 -12.55
C PRO A 177 39.66 -38.92 -12.60
N PRO A 178 38.57 -39.34 -13.29
CA PRO A 178 37.34 -38.68 -13.78
C PRO A 178 36.01 -39.41 -13.45
N VAL A 179 34.94 -38.62 -13.56
CA VAL A 179 33.67 -38.87 -14.28
C VAL A 179 33.25 -40.31 -14.58
N ARG A 180 32.02 -40.63 -14.17
CA ARG A 180 31.07 -41.46 -14.91
C ARG A 180 29.75 -40.73 -15.02
#